data_AF-A0A6B3H2U5-F1
#
_entry.id   AF-A0A6B3H2U5-F1
#
_cell.length_a   1.000
_cell.length_b   1.000
_cell.length_c   1.000
_cell.angle_alpha   90.00
_cell.angle_beta   90.00
_cell.angle_gamma   90.00
#
_symmetry.space_group_name_H-M   'P 1'
#
loop_
_entity.id
_entity.type
_entity.pdbx_description
1 polymer ?
#
loop_
_entity_poly.entity_id
_entity_poly.type
_entity_poly.pdbx_seq_one_letter_code
_entity_poly.pdbx_strand_id
1 'polypeptide(L)' 'AEFGGWGYRIRPGRTGFIVRSGEAIVARQANGREFAVTVEDSATGAALLNTLVDRNRAGR' A
#
# COMPACT_ATOMS: atom_id res chain seq x y z
N ALA A 1 -1.78 10.25 -9.04
CA ALA A 1 -3.24 10.11 -9.09
C ALA A 1 -3.72 9.68 -7.72
N GLU A 2 -4.70 10.37 -7.15
CA GLU A 2 -5.18 10.14 -5.78
C GLU A 2 -6.42 9.24 -5.77
N PHE A 3 -6.66 8.57 -4.65
CA PHE A 3 -7.85 7.74 -4.45
C PHE A 3 -9.00 8.59 -3.91
N GLY A 4 -10.23 8.30 -4.33
CA GLY A 4 -11.44 8.97 -3.87
C GLY A 4 -12.51 8.02 -3.32
N GLY A 5 -13.38 8.57 -2.48
CA GLY A 5 -14.52 7.87 -1.86
C GLY A 5 -14.10 6.94 -0.71
N TRP A 6 -14.99 6.03 -0.32
CA TRP A 6 -14.70 4.96 0.63
C TRP A 6 -14.97 3.60 -0.01
N GLY A 7 -14.34 2.55 0.50
CA GLY A 7 -14.67 1.17 0.18
C GLY A 7 -13.49 0.21 0.14
N TYR A 8 -13.83 -1.07 0.24
CA TYR A 8 -12.93 -2.19 0.02
C TYR A 8 -13.17 -2.76 -1.37
N ARG A 9 -12.15 -2.68 -2.24
CA ARG A 9 -12.27 -2.95 -3.67
C ARG A 9 -11.34 -4.10 -4.05
N ILE A 10 -11.89 -5.15 -4.64
CA ILE A 10 -11.13 -6.33 -5.05
C ILE A 10 -11.25 -6.47 -6.57
N ARG A 11 -10.10 -6.64 -7.23
CA ARG A 11 -9.97 -6.97 -8.65
C ARG A 11 -8.93 -8.08 -8.81
N PRO A 12 -8.91 -8.81 -9.94
CA PRO A 12 -7.83 -9.75 -10.23
C PRO A 12 -6.46 -9.07 -10.06
N GLY A 13 -5.61 -9.62 -9.20
CA GLY A 13 -4.27 -9.10 -8.92
C GLY A 13 -4.18 -7.83 -8.07
N ARG A 14 -5.29 -7.18 -7.71
CA ARG A 14 -5.28 -5.89 -7.01
C ARG A 14 -6.36 -5.79 -5.93
N THR A 15 -5.98 -5.30 -4.77
CA THR A 15 -6.92 -4.95 -3.69
C THR A 15 -6.70 -3.51 -3.27
N GLY A 16 -7.77 -2.77 -2.99
CA GLY A 16 -7.70 -1.41 -2.47
C GLY A 16 -8.59 -1.24 -1.24
N PHE A 17 -8.04 -0.73 -0.15
CA PHE A 17 -8.77 -0.33 1.05
C PHE A 17 -8.74 1.19 1.20
N ILE A 18 -9.84 1.83 0.78
CA ILE A 18 -9.95 3.28 0.70
C ILE A 18 -10.88 3.73 1.83
N VAL A 19 -10.31 4.33 2.87
CA VAL A 19 -11.07 4.84 4.03
C VAL A 19 -11.17 6.36 4.05
N ARG A 20 -10.35 7.02 3.23
CA ARG A 20 -10.35 8.45 2.98
C ARG A 20 -10.03 8.72 1.52
N SER A 21 -10.40 9.90 1.03
CA SER A 21 -9.79 10.41 -0.19
C SER A 21 -8.36 10.88 0.08
N GLY A 22 -7.49 10.76 -0.93
CA GLY A 22 -6.11 11.24 -0.91
C GLY A 22 -5.12 10.19 -1.37
N GLU A 23 -3.87 10.42 -1.00
CA GLU A 23 -2.76 9.52 -1.34
C GLU A 23 -2.87 8.16 -0.63
N ALA A 24 -2.21 7.17 -1.22
CA ALA A 24 -2.18 5.80 -0.72
C ALA A 24 -0.80 5.17 -0.88
N ILE A 25 -0.52 4.23 -0.01
CA ILE A 25 0.59 3.29 -0.19
C ILE A 25 0.10 2.19 -1.12
N VAL A 26 0.86 1.90 -2.17
CA VAL A 26 0.66 0.71 -3.02
C VAL A 26 1.82 -0.25 -2.79
N ALA A 27 1.53 -1.37 -2.11
CA ALA A 27 2.51 -2.40 -1.84
C ALA A 27 2.39 -3.53 -2.87
N ARG A 28 3.52 -3.87 -3.52
CA ARG A 28 3.63 -5.12 -4.28
C ARG A 28 4.02 -6.25 -3.34
N GLN A 29 3.12 -7.21 -3.18
CA GLN A 29 3.31 -8.37 -2.32
C GLN A 29 4.22 -9.41 -2.99
N ALA A 30 4.80 -10.33 -2.21
CA ALA A 30 5.71 -11.37 -2.71
C ALA A 30 5.08 -12.31 -3.75
N ASN A 31 3.75 -12.48 -3.71
CA ASN A 31 2.98 -13.25 -4.69
C ASN A 31 2.64 -12.46 -5.97
N GLY A 32 3.20 -11.26 -6.15
CA GLY A 32 2.99 -10.41 -7.32
C GLY A 32 1.71 -9.56 -7.30
N ARG A 33 0.87 -9.68 -6.26
CA ARG A 33 -0.37 -8.88 -6.13
C ARG A 33 -0.07 -7.47 -5.62
N GLU A 34 -0.92 -6.52 -5.98
CA GLU A 34 -0.87 -5.15 -5.46
C GLU A 34 -1.93 -4.93 -4.38
N PHE A 35 -1.54 -4.26 -3.31
CA PHE A 35 -2.44 -3.84 -2.24
C PHE A 35 -2.30 -2.33 -2.02
N ALA A 36 -3.39 -1.58 -2.23
CA ALA A 36 -3.46 -0.15 -2.03
C ALA A 36 -4.20 0.19 -0.73
N VAL A 37 -3.68 1.14 0.05
CA VAL A 37 -4.35 1.66 1.25
C VAL A 37 -4.15 3.15 1.39
N THR A 38 -5.23 3.90 1.54
CA THR A 38 -5.16 5.33 1.85
C THR A 38 -4.84 5.53 3.31
N VAL A 39 -3.81 6.32 3.60
CA VAL A 39 -3.38 6.71 4.95
C VAL A 39 -3.12 8.21 4.95
N GLU A 40 -3.10 8.84 6.12
CA GLU A 40 -2.90 10.29 6.22
C GLU A 40 -1.56 10.74 5.64
N ASP A 41 -0.48 10.11 6.10
CA ASP A 41 0.90 10.34 5.65
C ASP A 41 1.45 9.09 4.92
N SER A 42 1.09 8.98 3.65
CA SER A 42 1.52 7.88 2.78
C SER A 42 3.01 7.91 2.48
N ALA A 43 3.64 9.09 2.46
CA ALA A 43 5.05 9.22 2.20
C ALA A 43 5.87 8.61 3.34
N THR A 44 5.59 9.00 4.58
CA THR A 44 6.24 8.42 5.77
C THR A 44 5.92 6.94 5.90
N GLY A 45 4.67 6.53 5.71
CA GLY A 45 4.29 5.13 5.78
C GLY A 45 4.97 4.25 4.71
N ALA A 46 5.13 4.76 3.48
CA ALA A 46 5.86 4.07 2.42
C ALA A 46 7.35 3.96 2.73
N ALA A 47 7.97 5.02 3.26
CA ALA A 47 9.38 5.01 3.67
C ALA A 47 9.63 3.97 4.79
N LEU A 48 8.73 3.90 5.79
CA LEU A 48 8.79 2.90 6.84
C LEU A 48 8.65 1.48 6.27
N LEU A 49 7.67 1.26 5.40
CA LEU A 49 7.45 -0.05 4.77
C LEU A 49 8.71 -0.51 4.01
N ASN A 50 9.30 0.37 3.19
CA ASN A 50 10.52 0.05 2.46
C ASN A 50 11.68 -0.30 3.40
N THR A 51 11.86 0.47 4.49
CA THR A 51 12.88 0.19 5.51
C THR A 51 12.71 -1.19 6.14
N LEU A 52 11.47 -1.58 6.47
CA LEU A 52 11.18 -2.90 7.03
C LEU A 52 11.45 -4.02 6.02
N VAL A 53 11.12 -3.79 4.75
CA VAL A 53 11.40 -4.76 3.68
C VAL A 53 12.90 -4.95 3.51
N ASP A 54 13.69 -3.88 3.52
CA ASP A 54 15.15 -3.96 3.38
C ASP A 54 15.79 -4.67 4.58
N ARG A 55 15.32 -4.41 5.80
CA ARG A 55 15.75 -5.15 6.99
C ARG A 55 15.41 -6.64 6.90
N ASN A 56 14.21 -6.99 6.42
CA ASN A 56 13.81 -8.38 6.23
C ASN A 56 14.73 -9.07 5.20
N ARG A 57 15.08 -8.40 4.10
CA ARG A 57 16.03 -8.94 3.11
C ARG A 57 17.43 -9.14 3.68
N ALA A 58 17.93 -8.21 4.50
CA ALA A 58 19.26 -8.31 5.08
C ALA A 58 19.38 -9.38 6.18
N GLY A 59 18.27 -9.76 6.81
CA GLY A 59 18.22 -10.85 7.79
C GLY A 59 18.01 -12.26 7.20
N ARG A 60 17.89 -12.37 5.87
CA ARG A 60 17.77 -13.63 5.13
C ARG A 60 19.10 -13.98 4.48
#